data_AF-A0A972J9B4-F1
#
_entry.id   AF-A0A972J9B4-F1
#
_cell.length_a   1.000
_cell.length_b   1.000
_cell.length_c   1.000
_cell.angle_alpha   90.00
_cell.angle_beta   90.00
_cell.angle_gamma   90.00
#
_symmetry.space_group_name_H-M   'P 1'
#
loop_
_entity.id
_entity.type
_entity.pdbx_description
1 polymer ?
#
loop_
_entity_poly.entity_id
_entity_poly.type
_entity_poly.pdbx_seq_one_letter_code
_entity_poly.pdbx_strand_id
1 'polypeptide(L)'
;MAAASLPRIGVLVIVLCLSLHATAAEQDSSAPPLPADTGAVVPFLFQPEPIIVELPVHQERVLKLDLTRDPNDIWDRLRRGFAMPDLDSNLVVEMQGFYLNRPGFLRRVFERGGQYLYHIVDEIERRGMPTEIALLPMVESNFNPMAYSRAHASGMWQFIPSTGRNFNLVQNSWVDERRDVIASTNAALDYLEYLYNMHGDWHLALASYNWGEGAVGRAMRRNRDEGLPAEYSHLRMPDETRRYIPKLQALKNIVASPELFAFELPFVPNDRMFTTVEAPQGIDLATAAELAEMPIEDFIALNPAYNRPVLGLSGQSLVVPLDRVTPFRERLGDLENEAGRWKTYELRRGEDLGAVARRFGLSVTQLRQINRLSANSRITPGMTLLVPDGIDPSGAIEAARALSSGRR
;
A
#
# COMPACT_ATOMS: atom_id res chain seq x y z
N MET A 1 13.66 39.61 -36.87
CA MET A 1 12.32 38.98 -36.83
C MET A 1 11.94 38.79 -35.38
N ALA A 2 10.80 39.35 -34.99
CA ALA A 2 10.39 39.58 -33.61
C ALA A 2 10.05 38.27 -32.87
N ALA A 3 10.52 38.16 -31.62
CA ALA A 3 10.05 37.18 -30.64
C ALA A 3 8.84 37.77 -29.90
N ALA A 4 7.71 37.06 -29.93
CA ALA A 4 6.49 37.46 -29.25
C ALA A 4 6.58 37.15 -27.75
N SER A 5 6.43 38.17 -26.92
CA SER A 5 6.31 38.09 -25.46
C SER A 5 4.86 37.77 -25.05
N LEU A 6 4.68 36.70 -24.27
CA LEU A 6 3.41 36.37 -23.60
C LEU A 6 3.11 37.36 -22.44
N PRO A 7 1.83 37.63 -22.11
CA PRO A 7 1.48 38.65 -21.13
C PRO A 7 1.66 38.16 -19.69
N ARG A 8 2.24 39.02 -18.84
CA ARG A 8 2.25 38.87 -17.38
C ARG A 8 0.95 39.44 -16.81
N ILE A 9 0.13 38.63 -16.16
CA ILE A 9 -1.02 39.11 -15.39
C ILE A 9 -0.51 39.43 -13.98
N GLY A 10 -0.34 40.72 -13.69
CA GLY A 10 -0.12 41.22 -12.33
C GLY A 10 -1.46 41.51 -11.67
N VAL A 11 -1.78 40.83 -10.58
CA VAL A 11 -2.96 41.14 -9.75
C VAL A 11 -2.56 42.18 -8.70
N LEU A 12 -3.13 43.38 -8.81
CA LEU A 12 -3.02 44.45 -7.82
C LEU A 12 -4.06 44.20 -6.72
N VAL A 13 -3.63 43.80 -5.52
CA VAL A 13 -4.52 43.74 -4.34
C VAL A 13 -4.53 45.10 -3.67
N ILE A 14 -5.63 45.84 -3.81
CA ILE A 14 -5.90 47.08 -3.08
C ILE A 14 -6.54 46.69 -1.74
N VAL A 15 -5.82 46.94 -0.63
CA VAL A 15 -6.37 46.84 0.71
C VAL A 15 -7.19 48.10 0.99
N LEU A 16 -8.51 47.97 1.00
CA LEU A 16 -9.42 49.05 1.37
C LEU A 16 -9.63 49.02 2.90
N CYS A 17 -8.91 49.87 3.62
CA CYS A 17 -9.17 50.12 5.04
C CYS A 17 -10.43 50.99 5.19
N LEU A 18 -11.54 50.39 5.62
CA LEU A 18 -12.73 51.13 6.04
C LEU A 18 -12.57 51.61 7.49
N SER A 19 -12.30 52.91 7.64
CA SER A 19 -12.32 53.63 8.91
C SER A 19 -13.74 54.12 9.22
N LEU A 20 -14.41 53.48 10.17
CA LEU A 20 -15.64 53.99 10.80
C LEU A 20 -15.27 54.77 12.07
N HIS A 21 -15.77 56.00 12.11
CA HIS A 21 -15.49 57.03 13.11
C HIS A 21 -16.11 56.68 14.46
N ALA A 22 -15.31 56.72 15.52
CA ALA A 22 -15.79 56.78 16.90
C ALA A 22 -15.97 58.26 17.31
N THR A 23 -17.19 58.63 17.71
CA THR A 23 -17.50 59.93 18.31
C THR A 23 -17.15 59.94 19.81
N ALA A 24 -16.60 61.07 20.25
CA ALA A 24 -15.92 61.29 21.52
C ALA A 24 -16.81 61.31 22.79
N ALA A 25 -16.19 61.03 23.94
CA ALA A 25 -16.62 61.52 25.25
C ALA A 25 -15.39 61.81 26.16
N GLU A 26 -15.22 63.11 26.43
CA GLU A 26 -14.66 63.85 27.58
C GLU A 26 -13.50 63.37 28.48
N GLN A 27 -12.57 64.33 28.65
CA GLN A 27 -11.80 64.76 29.86
C GLN A 27 -10.77 63.76 30.44
N ASP A 28 -9.52 64.11 30.71
CA ASP A 28 -9.01 65.31 31.39
C ASP A 28 -7.52 65.57 31.06
N SER A 29 -7.07 66.82 31.18
CA SER A 29 -5.75 67.33 30.78
C SER A 29 -4.87 67.61 32.00
N SER A 30 -3.62 67.12 32.02
CA SER A 30 -2.52 67.82 32.72
C SER A 30 -1.13 67.47 32.17
N ALA A 31 -0.51 68.38 31.42
CA ALA A 31 0.89 68.84 31.56
C ALA A 31 1.37 69.64 30.31
N PRO A 32 2.28 70.64 30.49
CA PRO A 32 2.38 71.85 29.65
C PRO A 32 3.37 71.77 28.47
N PRO A 33 3.32 72.73 27.52
CA PRO A 33 4.15 72.74 26.30
C PRO A 33 5.39 73.63 26.41
N LEU A 34 6.50 73.23 25.77
CA LEU A 34 7.69 74.05 25.47
C LEU A 34 8.44 73.43 24.25
N PRO A 35 9.32 74.16 23.56
CA PRO A 35 9.00 75.03 22.43
C PRO A 35 9.63 74.53 21.12
N ALA A 36 9.30 75.20 20.02
CA ALA A 36 9.81 74.94 18.69
C ALA A 36 11.35 75.02 18.62
N ASP A 37 11.97 74.01 18.02
CA ASP A 37 13.31 74.11 17.46
C ASP A 37 13.29 73.60 16.01
N THR A 38 13.67 74.51 15.12
CA THR A 38 13.83 74.31 13.68
C THR A 38 15.18 73.68 13.40
N GLY A 39 15.20 72.39 13.08
CA GLY A 39 16.43 71.69 12.72
C GLY A 39 16.17 70.52 11.76
N ALA A 40 16.37 70.78 10.47
CA ALA A 40 16.60 69.85 9.36
C ALA A 40 16.26 68.35 9.58
N VAL A 41 15.06 67.95 9.15
CA VAL A 41 14.71 66.53 8.99
C VAL A 41 15.20 66.07 7.61
N VAL A 42 16.21 65.21 7.59
CA VAL A 42 16.59 64.43 6.42
C VAL A 42 15.46 63.43 6.16
N PRO A 43 14.81 63.40 4.98
CA PRO A 43 13.81 62.38 4.71
C PRO A 43 14.52 61.03 4.52
N PHE A 44 14.52 60.20 5.56
CA PHE A 44 14.83 58.79 5.43
C PHE A 44 13.63 58.14 4.74
N LEU A 45 13.69 58.04 3.41
CA LEU A 45 12.71 57.28 2.63
C LEU A 45 12.92 55.79 2.92
N PHE A 46 12.23 55.27 3.94
CA PHE A 46 12.05 53.84 4.10
C PHE A 46 11.14 53.38 2.95
N GLN A 47 11.73 52.92 1.85
CA GLN A 47 10.99 52.16 0.85
C GLN A 47 10.91 50.72 1.39
N PRO A 48 9.74 50.22 1.82
CA PRO A 48 9.63 48.80 2.12
C PRO A 48 9.86 48.04 0.81
N GLU A 49 10.95 47.28 0.74
CA GLU A 49 11.12 46.32 -0.35
C GLU A 49 9.95 45.33 -0.29
N PRO A 50 9.28 45.04 -1.42
CA PRO A 50 8.21 44.07 -1.44
C PRO A 50 8.80 42.70 -1.05
N ILE A 51 8.35 42.15 0.07
CA ILE A 51 8.58 40.74 0.39
C ILE A 51 7.79 39.94 -0.64
N ILE A 52 8.49 39.41 -1.65
CA ILE A 52 7.92 38.46 -2.60
C ILE A 52 7.77 37.14 -1.85
N VAL A 53 6.57 36.89 -1.34
CA VAL A 53 6.19 35.54 -0.91
C VAL A 53 5.88 34.76 -2.19
N GLU A 54 6.84 33.95 -2.65
CA GLU A 54 6.56 32.93 -3.65
C GLU A 54 5.61 31.90 -3.01
N LEU A 55 4.31 32.10 -3.22
CA LEU A 55 3.33 31.05 -3.00
C LEU A 55 3.70 29.90 -3.95
N PRO A 56 3.86 28.66 -3.46
CA PRO A 56 4.10 27.54 -4.34
C PRO A 56 2.94 27.48 -5.33
N VAL A 57 3.25 27.67 -6.60
CA VAL A 57 2.27 27.51 -7.68
C VAL A 57 1.87 26.05 -7.64
N HIS A 58 0.69 25.77 -7.09
CA HIS A 58 0.04 24.49 -7.30
C HIS A 58 -0.35 24.47 -8.78
N GLN A 59 0.57 24.01 -9.63
CA GLN A 59 0.27 23.78 -11.03
C GLN A 59 -0.88 22.78 -11.06
N GLU A 60 -2.06 23.23 -11.51
CA GLU A 60 -3.14 22.33 -11.86
C GLU A 60 -2.56 21.27 -12.81
N ARG A 61 -2.43 20.04 -12.32
CA ARG A 61 -1.98 18.91 -13.13
C ARG A 61 -3.06 18.62 -14.15
N VAL A 62 -2.95 19.23 -15.33
CA VAL A 62 -3.78 18.87 -16.46
C VAL A 62 -3.29 17.50 -16.96
N LEU A 63 -4.02 16.44 -16.61
CA LEU A 63 -3.69 15.05 -16.91
C LEU A 63 -3.92 14.68 -18.40
N LYS A 64 -3.50 15.52 -19.36
CA LYS A 64 -3.47 15.12 -20.77
C LYS A 64 -2.41 14.04 -20.97
N LEU A 65 -2.81 12.91 -21.57
CA LEU A 65 -1.93 11.79 -21.88
C LEU A 65 -0.96 12.21 -22.99
N ASP A 66 0.30 12.47 -22.64
CA ASP A 66 1.37 12.82 -23.58
C ASP A 66 2.40 11.70 -23.60
N LEU A 67 2.37 10.89 -24.66
CA LEU A 67 3.24 9.72 -24.80
C LEU A 67 4.70 10.07 -25.14
N THR A 68 5.02 11.34 -25.38
CA THR A 68 6.37 11.78 -25.84
C THR A 68 7.35 12.09 -24.71
N ARG A 69 6.86 12.16 -23.46
CA ARG A 69 7.65 12.40 -22.25
C ARG A 69 7.59 11.21 -21.31
N ASP A 70 8.51 11.12 -20.36
CA ASP A 70 8.41 10.13 -19.28
C ASP A 70 7.13 10.33 -18.45
N PRO A 71 6.54 9.24 -17.89
CA PRO A 71 5.37 9.35 -17.03
C PRO A 71 5.66 10.17 -15.77
N ASN A 72 4.78 11.10 -15.43
CA ASN A 72 4.97 12.00 -14.27
C ASN A 72 4.80 11.29 -12.92
N ASP A 73 3.95 10.27 -12.89
CA ASP A 73 3.60 9.46 -11.73
C ASP A 73 3.10 8.09 -12.19
N ILE A 74 2.80 7.21 -11.22
CA ILE A 74 2.35 5.86 -11.54
C ILE A 74 1.01 5.85 -12.29
N TRP A 75 0.14 6.84 -12.07
CA TRP A 75 -1.18 6.91 -12.69
C TRP A 75 -1.09 7.30 -14.17
N ASP A 76 -0.18 8.20 -14.51
CA ASP A 76 0.20 8.47 -15.90
C ASP A 76 0.74 7.20 -16.57
N ARG A 77 1.68 6.48 -15.93
CA ARG A 77 2.23 5.23 -16.49
C ARG A 77 1.14 4.17 -16.72
N LEU A 78 0.27 3.96 -15.73
CA LEU A 78 -0.89 3.07 -15.84
C LEU A 78 -1.76 3.42 -17.04
N ARG A 79 -2.20 4.69 -17.17
CA ARG A 79 -3.09 5.11 -18.26
C ARG A 79 -2.52 4.83 -19.65
N ARG A 80 -1.21 4.91 -19.83
CA ARG A 80 -0.55 4.66 -21.12
C ARG A 80 -0.56 3.19 -21.53
N GLY A 81 -0.61 2.28 -20.57
CA GLY A 81 -0.64 0.84 -20.82
C GLY A 81 -2.05 0.21 -20.78
N PHE A 82 -3.10 1.02 -20.61
CA PHE A 82 -4.47 0.51 -20.63
C PHE A 82 -4.78 -0.12 -21.98
N ALA A 83 -5.21 -1.38 -21.97
CA ALA A 83 -5.33 -2.16 -23.21
C ALA A 83 -6.49 -3.16 -23.23
N MET A 84 -7.19 -3.40 -22.12
CA MET A 84 -8.35 -4.30 -22.14
C MET A 84 -9.53 -3.62 -22.87
N PRO A 85 -10.31 -4.38 -23.66
CA PRO A 85 -11.56 -3.89 -24.24
C PRO A 85 -12.49 -3.37 -23.14
N ASP A 86 -13.07 -2.19 -23.34
CA ASP A 86 -13.97 -1.63 -22.35
C ASP A 86 -15.25 -2.45 -22.22
N LEU A 87 -15.66 -2.69 -20.98
CA LEU A 87 -16.96 -3.25 -20.66
C LEU A 87 -17.96 -2.11 -20.43
N ASP A 88 -18.92 -1.93 -21.32
CA ASP A 88 -20.04 -1.00 -21.10
C ASP A 88 -21.26 -1.76 -20.54
N SER A 89 -21.66 -1.44 -19.31
CA SER A 89 -22.84 -2.02 -18.69
C SER A 89 -23.37 -1.18 -17.53
N ASN A 90 -24.65 -1.33 -17.19
CA ASN A 90 -25.24 -0.68 -16.02
C ASN A 90 -24.53 -1.03 -14.70
N LEU A 91 -23.92 -2.22 -14.61
CA LEU A 91 -23.14 -2.62 -13.43
C LEU A 91 -21.86 -1.77 -13.29
N VAL A 92 -21.26 -1.33 -14.39
CA VAL A 92 -20.08 -0.45 -14.35
C VAL A 92 -20.48 0.92 -13.80
N VAL A 93 -21.60 1.46 -14.26
CA VAL A 93 -22.17 2.72 -13.75
C VAL A 93 -22.49 2.60 -12.26
N GLU A 94 -23.09 1.49 -11.82
CA GLU A 94 -23.37 1.22 -10.41
C GLU A 94 -22.08 1.20 -9.57
N MET A 95 -21.03 0.51 -10.04
CA MET A 95 -19.76 0.42 -9.33
C MET A 95 -18.99 1.76 -9.32
N GLN A 96 -19.06 2.55 -10.39
CA GLN A 96 -18.54 3.93 -10.38
C GLN A 96 -19.25 4.76 -9.31
N GLY A 97 -20.59 4.71 -9.27
CA GLY A 97 -21.37 5.35 -8.20
C GLY A 97 -20.99 4.85 -6.81
N PHE A 98 -20.71 3.57 -6.64
CA PHE A 98 -20.26 3.01 -5.36
C PHE A 98 -18.94 3.63 -4.88
N TYR A 99 -17.94 3.76 -5.76
CA TYR A 99 -16.64 4.33 -5.41
C TYR A 99 -16.70 5.84 -5.20
N LEU A 100 -17.39 6.57 -6.06
CA LEU A 100 -17.47 8.04 -6.00
C LEU A 100 -18.27 8.55 -4.81
N ASN A 101 -19.26 7.79 -4.33
CA ASN A 101 -19.97 8.08 -3.08
C ASN A 101 -19.12 7.76 -1.83
N ARG A 102 -17.88 7.27 -1.99
CA ARG A 102 -16.96 6.91 -0.91
C ARG A 102 -15.54 7.44 -1.18
N PRO A 103 -15.36 8.75 -1.38
CA PRO A 103 -14.08 9.32 -1.81
C PRO A 103 -12.97 9.11 -0.77
N GLY A 104 -13.29 9.17 0.53
CA GLY A 104 -12.33 8.90 1.59
C GLY A 104 -11.86 7.45 1.66
N PHE A 105 -12.73 6.49 1.29
CA PHE A 105 -12.32 5.10 1.12
C PHE A 105 -11.41 4.97 -0.09
N LEU A 106 -11.82 5.51 -1.24
CA LEU A 106 -11.05 5.40 -2.48
C LEU A 106 -9.64 6.00 -2.34
N ARG A 107 -9.53 7.19 -1.70
CA ARG A 107 -8.24 7.83 -1.40
C ARG A 107 -7.31 6.93 -0.58
N ARG A 108 -7.80 6.39 0.55
CA ARG A 108 -6.99 5.48 1.41
C ARG A 108 -6.51 4.24 0.66
N VAL A 109 -7.35 3.73 -0.23
CA VAL A 109 -7.05 2.52 -0.98
C VAL A 109 -6.01 2.79 -2.08
N PHE A 110 -6.08 3.96 -2.75
CA PHE A 110 -5.04 4.41 -3.67
C PHE A 110 -3.72 4.74 -2.96
N GLU A 111 -3.76 5.42 -1.81
CA GLU A 111 -2.56 5.71 -0.99
C GLU A 111 -1.85 4.43 -0.57
N ARG A 112 -2.60 3.44 -0.06
CA ARG A 112 -2.04 2.13 0.29
C ARG A 112 -1.47 1.40 -0.93
N GLY A 113 -2.17 1.44 -2.06
CA GLY A 113 -1.71 0.85 -3.32
C GLY A 113 -0.39 1.46 -3.81
N GLY A 114 -0.17 2.76 -3.55
CA GLY A 114 1.04 3.47 -3.97
C GLY A 114 2.36 2.81 -3.57
N GLN A 115 2.38 2.09 -2.44
CA GLN A 115 3.57 1.35 -1.97
C GLN A 115 3.96 0.18 -2.90
N TYR A 116 3.01 -0.38 -3.63
CA TYR A 116 3.18 -1.63 -4.40
C TYR A 116 3.06 -1.43 -5.91
N LEU A 117 2.37 -0.37 -6.34
CA LEU A 117 2.01 -0.15 -7.73
C LEU A 117 3.21 -0.12 -8.67
N TYR A 118 4.33 0.50 -8.29
CA TYR A 118 5.51 0.48 -9.15
C TYR A 118 5.96 -0.95 -9.47
N HIS A 119 6.10 -1.81 -8.46
CA HIS A 119 6.52 -3.19 -8.66
C HIS A 119 5.51 -3.96 -9.51
N ILE A 120 4.22 -3.82 -9.22
CA ILE A 120 3.16 -4.51 -9.95
C ILE A 120 3.13 -4.08 -11.42
N VAL A 121 3.22 -2.78 -11.71
CA VAL A 121 3.22 -2.25 -13.07
C VAL A 121 4.47 -2.68 -13.84
N ASP A 122 5.64 -2.65 -13.20
CA ASP A 122 6.90 -3.12 -13.77
C ASP A 122 6.82 -4.62 -14.15
N GLU A 123 6.23 -5.46 -13.30
CA GLU A 123 6.00 -6.88 -13.59
C GLU A 123 4.96 -7.12 -14.70
N ILE A 124 3.90 -6.31 -14.76
CA ILE A 124 2.87 -6.37 -15.80
C ILE A 124 3.44 -5.99 -17.17
N GLU A 125 4.20 -4.90 -17.24
CA GLU A 125 4.82 -4.42 -18.48
C GLU A 125 5.85 -5.42 -19.02
N ARG A 126 6.64 -6.07 -18.15
CA ARG A 126 7.56 -7.15 -18.55
C ARG A 126 6.86 -8.31 -19.23
N ARG A 127 5.61 -8.60 -18.84
CA ARG A 127 4.77 -9.66 -19.40
C ARG A 127 3.94 -9.20 -20.61
N GLY A 128 3.98 -7.91 -20.95
CA GLY A 128 3.14 -7.34 -21.99
C GLY A 128 1.64 -7.40 -21.67
N MET A 129 1.27 -7.44 -20.39
CA MET A 129 -0.12 -7.50 -19.93
C MET A 129 -0.73 -6.08 -19.85
N PRO A 130 -2.06 -5.93 -19.94
CA PRO A 130 -2.74 -4.65 -19.76
C PRO A 130 -2.50 -4.08 -18.36
N THR A 131 -2.09 -2.82 -18.26
CA THR A 131 -1.68 -2.21 -16.98
C THR A 131 -2.84 -2.00 -16.01
N GLU A 132 -4.09 -1.97 -16.47
CA GLU A 132 -5.23 -1.88 -15.56
C GLU A 132 -5.36 -3.10 -14.63
N ILE A 133 -4.70 -4.22 -14.94
CA ILE A 133 -4.58 -5.38 -14.03
C ILE A 133 -3.88 -4.98 -12.71
N ALA A 134 -3.06 -3.93 -12.70
CA ALA A 134 -2.45 -3.41 -11.48
C ALA A 134 -3.48 -2.90 -10.46
N LEU A 135 -4.71 -2.62 -10.89
CA LEU A 135 -5.82 -2.23 -10.03
C LEU A 135 -6.54 -3.44 -9.41
N LEU A 136 -6.25 -4.67 -9.84
CA LEU A 136 -6.93 -5.87 -9.36
C LEU A 136 -6.79 -6.10 -7.84
N PRO A 137 -5.62 -5.90 -7.21
CA PRO A 137 -5.48 -5.90 -5.76
C PRO A 137 -6.46 -4.98 -5.02
N MET A 138 -6.90 -3.89 -5.66
CA MET A 138 -7.92 -3.01 -5.11
C MET A 138 -9.26 -3.74 -4.98
N VAL A 139 -9.64 -4.49 -6.00
CA VAL A 139 -10.88 -5.26 -6.05
C VAL A 139 -10.83 -6.44 -5.06
N GLU A 140 -9.66 -7.07 -4.93
CA GLU A 140 -9.45 -8.26 -4.11
C GLU A 140 -9.37 -7.97 -2.61
N SER A 141 -8.44 -7.10 -2.22
CA SER A 141 -8.09 -6.88 -0.81
C SER A 141 -8.09 -5.41 -0.42
N ASN A 142 -8.40 -4.53 -1.37
CA ASN A 142 -8.13 -3.10 -1.29
C ASN A 142 -6.63 -2.79 -1.14
N PHE A 143 -5.74 -3.59 -1.73
CA PHE A 143 -4.28 -3.53 -1.46
C PHE A 143 -3.88 -3.86 -0.01
N ASN A 144 -4.65 -4.68 0.71
CA ASN A 144 -4.25 -5.14 2.05
C ASN A 144 -3.50 -6.48 1.95
N PRO A 145 -2.17 -6.51 2.13
CA PRO A 145 -1.40 -7.75 2.05
C PRO A 145 -1.61 -8.70 3.24
N MET A 146 -2.26 -8.23 4.31
CA MET A 146 -2.63 -9.06 5.46
C MET A 146 -4.07 -9.57 5.39
N ALA A 147 -4.81 -9.26 4.31
CA ALA A 147 -6.20 -9.65 4.16
C ALA A 147 -6.40 -11.17 4.26
N TYR A 148 -7.49 -11.58 4.89
CA TYR A 148 -7.89 -12.97 5.03
C TYR A 148 -9.41 -13.10 4.91
N SER A 149 -9.90 -13.91 3.97
CA SER A 149 -11.32 -14.07 3.72
C SER A 149 -11.91 -15.30 4.42
N ARG A 150 -13.24 -15.36 4.43
CA ARG A 150 -14.00 -16.53 4.91
C ARG A 150 -13.72 -17.80 4.10
N ALA A 151 -13.37 -17.65 2.82
CA ALA A 151 -12.98 -18.75 1.94
C ALA A 151 -11.49 -19.13 2.09
N HIS A 152 -10.81 -18.63 3.12
CA HIS A 152 -9.38 -18.83 3.38
C HIS A 152 -8.46 -18.24 2.29
N ALA A 153 -8.98 -17.36 1.45
CA ALA A 153 -8.14 -16.56 0.56
C ALA A 153 -7.31 -15.58 1.39
N SER A 154 -6.04 -15.39 1.03
CA SER A 154 -5.11 -14.59 1.81
C SER A 154 -4.25 -13.69 0.93
N GLY A 155 -3.89 -12.54 1.50
CA GLY A 155 -2.95 -11.62 0.91
C GLY A 155 -3.59 -10.61 -0.04
N MET A 156 -2.71 -9.83 -0.66
CA MET A 156 -3.08 -8.72 -1.53
C MET A 156 -3.89 -9.18 -2.74
N TRP A 157 -3.52 -10.35 -3.28
CA TRP A 157 -4.13 -10.99 -4.45
C TRP A 157 -5.19 -12.05 -4.09
N GLN A 158 -5.51 -12.22 -2.80
CA GLN A 158 -6.54 -13.14 -2.31
C GLN A 158 -6.42 -14.58 -2.82
N PHE A 159 -5.23 -15.16 -2.77
CA PHE A 159 -5.03 -16.57 -3.12
C PHE A 159 -5.71 -17.51 -2.13
N ILE A 160 -6.59 -18.39 -2.61
CA ILE A 160 -7.01 -19.56 -1.83
C ILE A 160 -5.84 -20.55 -1.66
N PRO A 161 -5.83 -21.38 -0.59
CA PRO A 161 -4.65 -22.19 -0.27
C PRO A 161 -4.20 -23.14 -1.39
N SER A 162 -5.14 -23.80 -2.06
CA SER A 162 -4.86 -24.73 -3.16
C SER A 162 -4.22 -24.03 -4.35
N THR A 163 -4.82 -22.94 -4.83
CA THR A 163 -4.30 -22.17 -5.96
C THR A 163 -2.93 -21.60 -5.63
N GLY A 164 -2.73 -21.06 -4.43
CA GLY A 164 -1.42 -20.57 -4.03
C GLY A 164 -0.33 -21.64 -4.12
N ARG A 165 -0.60 -22.88 -3.68
CA ARG A 165 0.36 -23.99 -3.82
C ARG A 165 0.61 -24.38 -5.28
N ASN A 166 -0.43 -24.37 -6.12
CA ASN A 166 -0.29 -24.67 -7.55
C ASN A 166 0.62 -23.64 -8.26
N PHE A 167 0.65 -22.41 -7.77
CA PHE A 167 1.54 -21.34 -8.24
C PHE A 167 2.75 -21.13 -7.30
N ASN A 168 3.22 -22.22 -6.69
CA ASN A 168 4.47 -22.31 -5.93
C ASN A 168 4.61 -21.38 -4.71
N LEU A 169 3.50 -20.87 -4.17
CA LEU A 169 3.52 -20.09 -2.93
C LEU A 169 3.61 -21.01 -1.72
N VAL A 170 4.74 -20.92 -1.00
CA VAL A 170 5.03 -21.69 0.21
C VAL A 170 4.07 -21.29 1.33
N GLN A 171 3.47 -22.31 1.95
CA GLN A 171 2.51 -22.16 3.05
C GLN A 171 2.88 -23.13 4.17
N ASN A 172 3.46 -22.63 5.26
CA ASN A 172 3.83 -23.41 6.43
C ASN A 172 3.70 -22.59 7.73
N SER A 173 4.13 -23.15 8.86
CA SER A 173 4.00 -22.49 10.17
C SER A 173 4.83 -21.21 10.34
N TRP A 174 5.83 -21.00 9.47
CA TRP A 174 6.78 -19.88 9.50
C TRP A 174 6.40 -18.79 8.51
N VAL A 175 5.94 -19.16 7.32
CA VAL A 175 5.62 -18.25 6.22
C VAL A 175 4.33 -18.65 5.51
N ASP A 176 3.63 -17.65 4.98
CA ASP A 176 2.52 -17.81 4.03
C ASP A 176 2.75 -16.81 2.90
N GLU A 177 3.38 -17.28 1.82
CA GLU A 177 3.81 -16.45 0.69
C GLU A 177 2.65 -15.91 -0.14
N ARG A 178 1.41 -16.35 0.11
CA ARG A 178 0.21 -15.70 -0.44
C ARG A 178 0.09 -14.25 0.00
N ARG A 179 0.70 -13.90 1.14
CA ARG A 179 0.78 -12.53 1.63
C ARG A 179 2.00 -11.79 1.12
N ASP A 180 3.07 -12.50 0.74
CA ASP A 180 4.31 -11.89 0.27
C ASP A 180 4.08 -10.99 -0.94
N VAL A 181 4.48 -9.73 -0.85
CA VAL A 181 4.18 -8.71 -1.87
C VAL A 181 4.79 -9.08 -3.23
N ILE A 182 6.00 -9.65 -3.25
CA ILE A 182 6.73 -9.96 -4.49
C ILE A 182 6.30 -11.32 -5.02
N ALA A 183 6.34 -12.36 -4.17
CA ALA A 183 6.01 -13.72 -4.58
C ALA A 183 4.54 -13.83 -5.01
N SER A 184 3.61 -13.25 -4.25
CA SER A 184 2.19 -13.30 -4.62
C SER A 184 1.85 -12.47 -5.86
N THR A 185 2.58 -11.37 -6.12
CA THR A 185 2.41 -10.60 -7.37
C THR A 185 2.85 -11.42 -8.57
N ASN A 186 4.04 -12.03 -8.52
CA ASN A 186 4.50 -12.91 -9.60
C ASN A 186 3.52 -14.08 -9.83
N ALA A 187 3.14 -14.79 -8.77
CA ALA A 187 2.19 -15.89 -8.87
C ALA A 187 0.81 -15.47 -9.43
N ALA A 188 0.30 -14.28 -9.06
CA ALA A 188 -0.97 -13.78 -9.56
C ALA A 188 -0.91 -13.45 -11.05
N LEU A 189 0.17 -12.80 -11.48
CA LEU A 189 0.36 -12.47 -12.89
C LEU A 189 0.60 -13.72 -13.75
N ASP A 190 1.35 -14.69 -13.26
CA ASP A 190 1.53 -15.99 -13.92
C ASP A 190 0.19 -16.75 -14.03
N TYR A 191 -0.66 -16.67 -13.00
CA TYR A 191 -1.99 -17.26 -13.06
C TYR A 191 -2.90 -16.55 -14.05
N LEU A 192 -2.91 -15.21 -14.06
CA LEU A 192 -3.69 -14.41 -15.01
C LEU A 192 -3.23 -14.65 -16.46
N GLU A 193 -1.93 -14.77 -16.71
CA GLU A 193 -1.37 -15.12 -18.01
C GLU A 193 -1.83 -16.52 -18.45
N TYR A 194 -1.77 -17.52 -17.56
CA TYR A 194 -2.32 -18.85 -17.82
C TYR A 194 -3.81 -18.81 -18.20
N LEU A 195 -4.61 -18.03 -17.46
CA LEU A 195 -6.04 -17.88 -17.73
C LEU A 195 -6.31 -17.16 -19.05
N TYR A 196 -5.51 -16.13 -19.37
CA TYR A 196 -5.60 -15.46 -20.67
C TYR A 196 -5.25 -16.41 -21.81
N ASN A 197 -4.18 -17.19 -21.69
CA ASN A 197 -3.80 -18.19 -22.69
C ASN A 197 -4.90 -19.27 -22.89
N MET A 198 -5.67 -19.57 -21.85
CA MET A 198 -6.82 -20.49 -21.95
C MET A 198 -8.00 -19.89 -22.72
N HIS A 199 -8.29 -18.60 -22.53
CA HIS A 199 -9.52 -17.98 -23.02
C HIS A 199 -9.33 -17.10 -24.26
N GLY A 200 -8.14 -16.54 -24.47
CA GLY A 200 -7.86 -15.48 -25.45
C GLY A 200 -8.57 -14.15 -25.14
N ASP A 201 -9.15 -14.00 -23.95
CA ASP A 201 -10.01 -12.89 -23.57
C ASP A 201 -9.81 -12.54 -22.09
N TRP A 202 -9.54 -11.26 -21.81
CA TRP A 202 -9.26 -10.80 -20.46
C TRP A 202 -10.50 -10.81 -19.55
N HIS A 203 -11.70 -10.58 -20.06
CA HIS A 203 -12.91 -10.63 -19.24
C HIS A 203 -13.19 -12.05 -18.74
N LEU A 204 -13.00 -13.06 -19.60
CA LEU A 204 -13.09 -14.47 -19.23
C LEU A 204 -11.93 -14.88 -18.31
N ALA A 205 -10.71 -14.40 -18.55
CA ALA A 205 -9.58 -14.66 -17.66
C ALA A 205 -9.84 -14.13 -16.24
N LEU A 206 -10.30 -12.88 -16.11
CA LEU A 206 -10.66 -12.28 -14.82
C LEU A 206 -11.86 -12.98 -14.17
N ALA A 207 -12.87 -13.38 -14.95
CA ALA A 207 -13.97 -14.18 -14.43
C ALA A 207 -13.49 -15.54 -13.89
N SER A 208 -12.54 -16.18 -14.56
CA SER A 208 -11.93 -17.44 -14.12
C SER A 208 -11.04 -17.27 -12.90
N TYR A 209 -10.36 -16.13 -12.76
CA TYR A 209 -9.59 -15.81 -11.56
C TYR A 209 -10.49 -15.77 -10.32
N ASN A 210 -11.67 -15.14 -10.44
CA ASN A 210 -12.63 -14.99 -9.35
C ASN A 210 -13.50 -16.25 -9.09
N TRP A 211 -13.97 -16.91 -10.15
CA TRP A 211 -14.96 -18.00 -10.05
C TRP A 211 -14.38 -19.41 -10.28
N GLY A 212 -13.14 -19.49 -10.74
CA GLY A 212 -12.48 -20.73 -11.15
C GLY A 212 -12.71 -21.04 -12.63
N GLU A 213 -11.62 -21.42 -13.29
CA GLU A 213 -11.52 -21.76 -14.71
C GLU A 213 -12.45 -22.91 -15.12
N GLY A 214 -12.62 -23.90 -14.24
CA GLY A 214 -13.56 -24.99 -14.47
C GLY A 214 -15.02 -24.56 -14.48
N ALA A 215 -15.38 -23.55 -13.68
CA ALA A 215 -16.75 -23.04 -13.59
C ALA A 215 -17.10 -22.17 -14.81
N VAL A 216 -16.19 -21.26 -15.19
CA VAL A 216 -16.30 -20.48 -16.43
C VAL A 216 -16.35 -21.40 -17.64
N GLY A 217 -15.46 -22.39 -17.72
CA GLY A 217 -15.45 -23.37 -18.82
C GLY A 217 -16.76 -24.15 -18.94
N ARG A 218 -17.41 -24.52 -17.81
CA ARG A 218 -18.76 -25.12 -17.82
C ARG A 218 -19.82 -24.14 -18.31
N ALA A 219 -19.77 -22.88 -17.89
CA ALA A 219 -20.71 -21.86 -18.33
C ALA A 219 -20.62 -21.59 -19.84
N MET A 220 -19.40 -21.47 -20.36
CA MET A 220 -19.16 -21.31 -21.80
C MET A 220 -19.65 -22.51 -22.61
N ARG A 221 -19.42 -23.75 -22.13
CA ARG A 221 -19.92 -24.96 -22.80
C ARG A 221 -21.44 -24.97 -22.88
N ARG A 222 -22.14 -24.69 -21.77
CA ARG A 222 -23.61 -24.60 -21.78
C ARG A 222 -24.13 -23.61 -22.80
N ASN A 223 -23.58 -22.39 -22.84
CA ASN A 223 -24.00 -21.40 -23.84
C ASN A 223 -23.78 -21.90 -25.27
N ARG A 224 -22.63 -22.53 -25.57
CA ARG A 224 -22.37 -23.10 -26.90
C ARG A 224 -23.34 -24.23 -27.25
N ASP A 225 -23.64 -25.12 -26.30
CA ASP A 225 -24.59 -26.23 -26.50
C ASP A 225 -26.01 -25.69 -26.78
N GLU A 226 -26.33 -24.51 -26.25
CA GLU A 226 -27.61 -23.79 -26.48
C GLU A 226 -27.57 -22.82 -27.69
N GLY A 227 -26.44 -22.73 -28.41
CA GLY A 227 -26.27 -21.80 -29.54
C GLY A 227 -26.17 -20.32 -29.15
N LEU A 228 -25.89 -20.03 -27.88
CA LEU A 228 -25.73 -18.68 -27.33
C LEU A 228 -24.26 -18.22 -27.36
N PRO A 229 -23.99 -16.90 -27.39
CA PRO A 229 -22.63 -16.38 -27.27
C PRO A 229 -21.94 -16.82 -25.97
N ALA A 230 -20.63 -17.10 -26.05
CA ALA A 230 -19.83 -17.57 -24.90
C ALA A 230 -18.93 -16.47 -24.29
N GLU A 231 -19.19 -15.21 -24.63
CA GLU A 231 -18.53 -14.03 -24.09
C GLU A 231 -18.99 -13.76 -22.66
N TYR A 232 -18.14 -13.10 -21.87
CA TYR A 232 -18.39 -12.78 -20.46
C TYR A 232 -19.82 -12.24 -20.18
N SER A 233 -20.28 -11.26 -20.96
CA SER A 233 -21.58 -10.58 -20.78
C SER A 233 -22.78 -11.51 -20.94
N HIS A 234 -22.62 -12.64 -21.63
CA HIS A 234 -23.68 -13.60 -21.93
C HIS A 234 -23.66 -14.82 -21.00
N LEU A 235 -22.63 -14.99 -20.17
CA LEU A 235 -22.52 -16.15 -19.29
C LEU A 235 -23.42 -16.03 -18.06
N ARG A 236 -24.14 -17.11 -17.76
CA ARG A 236 -24.83 -17.25 -16.45
C ARG A 236 -23.81 -17.55 -15.35
N MET A 237 -23.55 -16.54 -14.52
CA MET A 237 -22.55 -16.55 -13.45
C MET A 237 -23.13 -16.09 -12.10
N PRO A 238 -22.50 -16.43 -10.96
CA PRO A 238 -22.84 -15.86 -9.67
C PRO A 238 -22.69 -14.34 -9.65
N ASP A 239 -23.51 -13.69 -8.83
CA ASP A 239 -23.54 -12.22 -8.75
C ASP A 239 -22.21 -11.58 -8.37
N GLU A 240 -21.41 -12.26 -7.55
CA GLU A 240 -20.07 -11.82 -7.17
C GLU A 240 -19.17 -11.68 -8.40
N THR A 241 -19.12 -12.73 -9.23
CA THR A 241 -18.35 -12.77 -10.47
C THR A 241 -18.90 -11.80 -11.52
N ARG A 242 -20.24 -11.69 -11.64
CA ARG A 242 -20.87 -10.71 -12.56
C ARG A 242 -20.49 -9.26 -12.23
N ARG A 243 -20.19 -8.96 -10.97
CA ARG A 243 -19.75 -7.62 -10.52
C ARG A 243 -18.23 -7.47 -10.49
N TYR A 244 -17.47 -8.54 -10.66
CA TYR A 244 -16.01 -8.51 -10.52
C TYR A 244 -15.33 -7.62 -11.57
N ILE A 245 -15.60 -7.86 -12.86
CA ILE A 245 -15.05 -7.06 -13.96
C ILE A 245 -15.62 -5.63 -13.92
N PRO A 246 -16.92 -5.41 -13.69
CA PRO A 246 -17.45 -4.05 -13.52
C PRO A 246 -16.78 -3.21 -12.43
N LYS A 247 -16.36 -3.80 -11.32
CA LYS A 247 -15.58 -3.08 -10.30
C LYS A 247 -14.24 -2.60 -10.84
N LEU A 248 -13.52 -3.47 -11.56
CA LEU A 248 -12.24 -3.13 -12.17
C LEU A 248 -12.40 -2.05 -13.24
N GLN A 249 -13.38 -2.19 -14.14
CA GLN A 249 -13.67 -1.20 -15.17
C GLN A 249 -14.04 0.16 -14.55
N ALA A 250 -14.83 0.18 -13.46
CA ALA A 250 -15.15 1.42 -12.76
C ALA A 250 -13.90 2.12 -12.20
N LEU A 251 -12.97 1.37 -11.62
CA LEU A 251 -11.70 1.91 -11.15
C LEU A 251 -10.83 2.41 -12.31
N LYS A 252 -10.74 1.65 -13.41
CA LYS A 252 -10.06 2.07 -14.65
C LYS A 252 -10.63 3.40 -15.15
N ASN A 253 -11.95 3.55 -15.22
CA ASN A 253 -12.61 4.78 -15.64
C ASN A 253 -12.23 5.97 -14.76
N ILE A 254 -12.26 5.79 -13.42
CA ILE A 254 -11.87 6.84 -12.47
C ILE A 254 -10.40 7.21 -12.62
N VAL A 255 -9.50 6.23 -12.78
CA VAL A 255 -8.06 6.48 -12.96
C VAL A 255 -7.77 7.13 -14.32
N ALA A 256 -8.51 6.74 -15.37
CA ALA A 256 -8.34 7.27 -16.73
C ALA A 256 -8.64 8.76 -16.82
N SER A 257 -9.70 9.22 -16.13
CA SER A 257 -10.19 10.59 -16.22
C SER A 257 -10.76 11.07 -14.87
N PRO A 258 -9.91 11.20 -13.83
CA PRO A 258 -10.36 11.53 -12.47
C PRO A 258 -11.05 12.91 -12.40
N GLU A 259 -10.65 13.85 -13.26
CA GLU A 259 -11.27 15.17 -13.40
C GLU A 259 -12.74 15.13 -13.82
N LEU A 260 -13.15 14.15 -14.64
CA LEU A 260 -14.56 13.98 -15.02
C LEU A 260 -15.44 13.58 -13.84
N PHE A 261 -14.81 13.07 -12.77
CA PHE A 261 -15.48 12.63 -11.56
C PHE A 261 -15.24 13.57 -10.37
N ALA A 262 -14.61 14.73 -10.60
CA ALA A 262 -14.18 15.65 -9.54
C ALA A 262 -13.39 14.93 -8.43
N PHE A 263 -12.57 13.95 -8.81
CA PHE A 263 -11.73 13.18 -7.90
C PHE A 263 -10.26 13.55 -8.11
N GLU A 264 -9.49 13.60 -7.03
CA GLU A 264 -8.05 13.82 -7.08
C GLU A 264 -7.33 12.54 -6.67
N LEU A 265 -6.53 12.00 -7.61
CA LEU A 265 -5.66 10.86 -7.31
C LEU A 265 -4.51 11.32 -6.41
N PRO A 266 -4.16 10.55 -5.35
CA PRO A 266 -2.97 10.86 -4.55
C PRO A 266 -1.71 10.71 -5.41
N PHE A 267 -0.70 11.56 -5.17
CA PHE A 267 0.57 11.41 -5.86
C PHE A 267 1.27 10.11 -5.45
N VAL A 268 1.71 9.34 -6.44
CA VAL A 268 2.52 8.14 -6.25
C VAL A 268 3.71 8.22 -7.22
N PRO A 269 4.95 8.31 -6.74
CA PRO A 269 6.10 8.43 -7.63
C PRO A 269 6.23 7.20 -8.54
N ASN A 270 6.66 7.42 -9.78
CA ASN A 270 6.93 6.33 -10.73
C ASN A 270 8.37 5.81 -10.55
N ASP A 271 8.72 5.43 -9.32
CA ASP A 271 10.06 4.94 -8.97
C ASP A 271 9.97 3.64 -8.16
N ARG A 272 11.06 2.87 -8.14
CA ARG A 272 11.15 1.71 -7.27
C ARG A 272 11.00 2.17 -5.81
N MET A 273 10.09 1.52 -5.08
CA MET A 273 9.77 1.88 -3.69
C MET A 273 10.54 1.05 -2.67
N PHE A 274 10.79 -0.22 -2.97
CA PHE A 274 11.41 -1.18 -2.05
C PHE A 274 12.32 -2.15 -2.78
N THR A 275 13.14 -2.86 -2.00
CA THR A 275 13.94 -4.00 -2.45
C THR A 275 14.00 -5.05 -1.34
N THR A 276 14.50 -6.23 -1.68
CA THR A 276 14.76 -7.30 -0.72
C THR A 276 16.18 -7.20 -0.15
N VAL A 277 16.31 -7.46 1.15
CA VAL A 277 17.58 -7.56 1.87
C VAL A 277 17.60 -8.87 2.64
N GLU A 278 18.64 -9.68 2.48
CA GLU A 278 18.81 -10.91 3.27
C GLU A 278 18.95 -10.57 4.75
N ALA A 279 18.32 -11.39 5.60
CA ALA A 279 18.30 -11.17 7.03
C ALA A 279 18.86 -12.38 7.77
N PRO A 280 19.66 -12.17 8.83
CA PRO A 280 20.22 -13.24 9.64
C PRO A 280 19.11 -14.01 10.37
N GLN A 281 19.37 -15.29 10.61
CA GLN A 281 18.48 -16.11 11.42
C GLN A 281 18.47 -15.61 12.87
N GLY A 282 17.28 -15.51 13.45
CA GLY A 282 17.08 -15.17 14.86
C GLY A 282 16.83 -13.69 15.12
N ILE A 283 16.73 -12.85 14.07
CA ILE A 283 16.22 -11.47 14.20
C ILE A 283 14.69 -11.48 14.29
N ASP A 284 14.13 -10.61 15.12
CA ASP A 284 12.68 -10.37 15.16
C ASP A 284 12.26 -9.15 14.34
N LEU A 285 11.01 -9.15 13.89
CA LEU A 285 10.47 -8.14 12.99
C LEU A 285 10.42 -6.74 13.62
N ALA A 286 10.35 -6.63 14.95
CA ALA A 286 10.37 -5.33 15.61
C ALA A 286 11.78 -4.75 15.59
N THR A 287 12.79 -5.57 15.92
CA THR A 287 14.20 -5.17 15.76
C THR A 287 14.49 -4.79 14.30
N ALA A 288 14.05 -5.60 13.33
CA ALA A 288 14.25 -5.28 11.92
C ALA A 288 13.56 -3.96 11.52
N ALA A 289 12.36 -3.68 12.03
CA ALA A 289 11.67 -2.41 11.81
C ALA A 289 12.44 -1.22 12.41
N GLU A 290 12.99 -1.38 13.62
CA GLU A 290 13.83 -0.37 14.28
C GLU A 290 15.10 -0.07 13.48
N LEU A 291 15.82 -1.11 13.01
CA LEU A 291 17.00 -0.93 12.17
C LEU A 291 16.68 -0.21 10.86
N ALA A 292 15.48 -0.44 10.31
CA ALA A 292 14.97 0.22 9.12
C ALA A 292 14.40 1.63 9.40
N GLU A 293 14.34 2.04 10.67
CA GLU A 293 13.72 3.29 11.15
C GLU A 293 12.26 3.42 10.73
N MET A 294 11.50 2.33 10.89
CA MET A 294 10.10 2.24 10.50
C MET A 294 9.22 1.86 11.69
N PRO A 295 7.97 2.36 11.75
CA PRO A 295 6.94 1.76 12.58
C PRO A 295 6.77 0.27 12.25
N ILE A 296 6.57 -0.55 13.27
CA ILE A 296 6.47 -2.00 13.10
C ILE A 296 5.29 -2.40 12.22
N GLU A 297 4.18 -1.67 12.28
CA GLU A 297 3.00 -1.91 11.44
C GLU A 297 3.31 -1.72 9.95
N ASP A 298 4.05 -0.67 9.60
CA ASP A 298 4.44 -0.36 8.22
C ASP A 298 5.48 -1.38 7.72
N PHE A 299 6.41 -1.77 8.59
CA PHE A 299 7.39 -2.81 8.26
C PHE A 299 6.73 -4.18 8.01
N ILE A 300 5.74 -4.55 8.82
CA ILE A 300 4.93 -5.77 8.63
C ILE A 300 4.05 -5.67 7.39
N ALA A 301 3.56 -4.48 7.03
CA ALA A 301 2.80 -4.30 5.79
C ALA A 301 3.65 -4.62 4.55
N LEU A 302 4.96 -4.35 4.59
CA LEU A 302 5.92 -4.77 3.55
C LEU A 302 6.37 -6.23 3.71
N ASN A 303 6.38 -6.76 4.94
CA ASN A 303 6.80 -8.12 5.28
C ASN A 303 5.67 -9.01 5.83
N PRO A 304 4.52 -9.08 5.14
CA PRO A 304 3.31 -9.71 5.65
C PRO A 304 3.39 -11.24 5.62
N ALA A 305 4.32 -11.82 4.85
CA ALA A 305 4.46 -13.26 4.66
C ALA A 305 4.78 -14.01 5.94
N TYR A 306 5.51 -13.38 6.86
CA TYR A 306 5.93 -13.98 8.11
C TYR A 306 4.74 -14.30 9.02
N ASN A 307 4.68 -15.55 9.45
CA ASN A 307 3.67 -16.00 10.40
C ASN A 307 4.12 -15.76 11.84
N ARG A 308 5.42 -15.89 12.09
CA ARG A 308 6.03 -15.72 13.41
C ARG A 308 6.73 -14.37 13.53
N PRO A 309 6.88 -13.82 14.74
CA PRO A 309 7.57 -12.55 14.95
C PRO A 309 9.08 -12.60 14.68
N VAL A 310 9.65 -13.80 14.52
CA VAL A 310 11.10 -14.04 14.37
C VAL A 310 11.38 -14.79 13.07
N LEU A 311 12.45 -14.39 12.38
CA LEU A 311 13.01 -15.09 11.24
C LEU A 311 13.79 -16.32 11.72
N GLY A 312 13.11 -17.46 11.82
CA GLY A 312 13.68 -18.68 12.36
C GLY A 312 14.37 -19.60 11.34
N LEU A 313 14.35 -19.25 10.05
CA LEU A 313 14.95 -20.06 8.98
C LEU A 313 16.11 -19.29 8.31
N SER A 314 17.12 -20.01 7.82
CA SER A 314 18.19 -19.41 7.03
C SER A 314 17.70 -19.01 5.64
N GLY A 315 18.33 -17.97 5.06
CA GLY A 315 18.00 -17.48 3.72
C GLY A 315 16.69 -16.71 3.62
N GLN A 316 16.12 -16.28 4.74
CA GLN A 316 14.95 -15.40 4.75
C GLN A 316 15.38 -13.97 4.41
N SER A 317 14.47 -13.21 3.79
CA SER A 317 14.77 -11.85 3.35
C SER A 317 13.62 -10.90 3.64
N LEU A 318 13.97 -9.64 3.90
CA LEU A 318 13.04 -8.60 4.28
C LEU A 318 12.88 -7.60 3.14
N VAL A 319 11.65 -7.19 2.88
CA VAL A 319 11.31 -6.10 1.98
C VAL A 319 11.50 -4.79 2.73
N VAL A 320 12.37 -3.93 2.22
CA VAL A 320 12.78 -2.67 2.86
C VAL A 320 12.64 -1.53 1.85
N PRO A 321 12.11 -0.36 2.23
CA PRO A 321 12.08 0.83 1.38
C PRO A 321 13.48 1.21 0.89
N LEU A 322 13.59 1.62 -0.38
CA LEU A 322 14.88 1.85 -1.01
C LEU A 322 15.73 2.92 -0.33
N ASP A 323 15.09 3.97 0.19
CA ASP A 323 15.72 5.05 0.96
C ASP A 323 16.27 4.59 2.32
N ARG A 324 15.85 3.42 2.81
CA ARG A 324 16.28 2.84 4.09
C ARG A 324 17.28 1.71 3.97
N VAL A 325 17.57 1.21 2.75
CA VAL A 325 18.39 0.00 2.54
C VAL A 325 19.81 0.15 3.07
N THR A 326 20.49 1.25 2.74
CA THR A 326 21.87 1.48 3.16
C THR A 326 22.01 1.51 4.69
N PRO A 327 21.29 2.38 5.42
CA PRO A 327 21.38 2.39 6.88
C PRO A 327 20.87 1.09 7.51
N PHE A 328 19.86 0.44 6.93
CA PHE A 328 19.38 -0.86 7.40
C PHE A 328 20.48 -1.94 7.33
N ARG A 329 21.20 -2.05 6.21
CA ARG A 329 22.28 -3.04 6.03
C ARG A 329 23.46 -2.80 6.97
N GLU A 330 23.85 -1.55 7.17
CA GLU A 330 24.94 -1.19 8.08
C GLU A 330 24.61 -1.64 9.51
N ARG A 331 23.44 -1.26 10.03
CA ARG A 331 23.02 -1.63 11.39
C ARG A 331 22.72 -3.12 11.55
N LEU A 332 22.26 -3.77 10.49
CA LEU A 332 22.08 -5.22 10.48
C LEU A 332 23.43 -5.92 10.64
N GLY A 333 24.48 -5.42 9.97
CA GLY A 333 25.85 -5.91 10.14
C GLY A 333 26.40 -5.67 11.54
N ASP A 334 26.10 -4.53 12.16
CA ASP A 334 26.47 -4.26 13.55
C ASP A 334 25.79 -5.25 14.51
N LEU A 335 24.49 -5.49 14.33
CA LEU A 335 23.71 -6.42 15.14
C LEU A 335 24.24 -7.87 15.04
N GLU A 336 24.73 -8.30 13.87
CA GLU A 336 25.32 -9.63 13.70
C GLU A 336 26.54 -9.87 14.61
N ASN A 337 27.25 -8.79 14.98
CA ASN A 337 28.38 -8.83 15.89
C ASN A 337 27.97 -8.82 17.37
N GLU A 338 26.70 -8.54 17.68
CA GLU A 338 26.21 -8.52 19.05
C GLU A 338 25.94 -9.92 19.61
N ALA A 339 26.04 -10.03 20.94
CA ALA A 339 25.78 -11.27 21.65
C ALA A 339 24.29 -11.41 21.95
N GLY A 340 23.62 -12.30 21.22
CA GLY A 340 22.27 -12.76 21.56
C GLY A 340 21.38 -12.84 20.34
N ARG A 341 20.49 -13.83 20.30
CA ARG A 341 19.56 -14.04 19.19
C ARG A 341 18.37 -14.88 19.62
N TRP A 342 17.30 -14.85 18.85
CA TRP A 342 16.27 -15.88 18.99
C TRP A 342 16.80 -17.21 18.48
N LYS A 343 16.48 -18.29 19.21
CA LYS A 343 16.80 -19.64 18.78
C LYS A 343 15.60 -20.56 18.87
N THR A 344 15.67 -21.66 18.14
CA THR A 344 14.74 -22.77 18.26
C THR A 344 15.13 -23.69 19.42
N TYR A 345 14.18 -24.03 20.27
CA TYR A 345 14.30 -24.95 21.38
C TYR A 345 13.31 -26.10 21.19
N GLU A 346 13.80 -27.34 21.23
CA GLU A 346 12.95 -28.52 21.17
C GLU A 346 12.48 -28.92 22.57
N LEU A 347 11.17 -28.97 22.77
CA LEU A 347 10.56 -29.33 24.05
C LEU A 347 10.92 -30.77 24.43
N ARG A 348 11.59 -30.96 25.58
CA ARG A 348 12.04 -32.27 26.03
C ARG A 348 10.91 -33.09 26.65
N ARG A 349 11.08 -34.41 26.69
CA ARG A 349 10.12 -35.31 27.35
C ARG A 349 10.02 -34.95 28.84
N GLY A 350 8.81 -34.65 29.31
CA GLY A 350 8.53 -34.29 30.70
C GLY A 350 8.68 -32.80 31.02
N GLU A 351 9.12 -31.97 30.08
CA GLU A 351 9.06 -30.51 30.22
C GLU A 351 7.67 -29.99 29.85
N ASP A 352 7.21 -28.99 30.60
CA ASP A 352 6.02 -28.20 30.26
C ASP A 352 6.42 -26.78 29.81
N LEU A 353 5.47 -26.03 29.25
CA LEU A 353 5.71 -24.66 28.82
C LEU A 353 6.09 -23.72 29.96
N GLY A 354 5.69 -24.00 31.21
CA GLY A 354 6.04 -23.20 32.38
C GLY A 354 7.51 -23.33 32.77
N ALA A 355 8.05 -24.54 32.71
CA ALA A 355 9.47 -24.81 32.89
C ALA A 355 10.31 -24.12 31.81
N VAL A 356 9.91 -24.26 30.54
CA VAL A 356 10.60 -23.60 29.41
C VAL A 356 10.52 -22.09 29.53
N ALA A 357 9.33 -21.53 29.79
CA ALA A 357 9.15 -20.08 29.89
C ALA A 357 10.03 -19.50 31.00
N ARG A 358 10.03 -20.08 32.20
CA ARG A 358 10.90 -19.63 33.31
C ARG A 358 12.39 -19.71 32.97
N ARG A 359 12.81 -20.78 32.27
CA ARG A 359 14.21 -20.97 31.87
C ARG A 359 14.72 -19.84 30.96
N PHE A 360 13.85 -19.32 30.11
CA PHE A 360 14.19 -18.28 29.13
C PHE A 360 13.62 -16.90 29.51
N GLY A 361 13.25 -16.69 30.78
CA GLY A 361 12.80 -15.37 31.26
C GLY A 361 11.45 -14.90 30.68
N LEU A 362 10.61 -15.82 30.20
CA LEU A 362 9.28 -15.55 29.66
C LEU A 362 8.18 -15.95 30.65
N SER A 363 7.03 -15.30 30.55
CA SER A 363 5.76 -15.87 31.02
C SER A 363 5.24 -16.92 30.04
N VAL A 364 4.41 -17.86 30.52
CA VAL A 364 3.75 -18.86 29.66
C VAL A 364 2.93 -18.17 28.57
N THR A 365 2.29 -17.04 28.88
CA THR A 365 1.51 -16.24 27.92
C THR A 365 2.41 -15.69 26.82
N GLN A 366 3.55 -15.10 27.16
CA GLN A 366 4.51 -14.58 26.16
C GLN A 366 5.07 -15.71 25.29
N LEU A 367 5.50 -16.83 25.89
CA LEU A 367 6.02 -17.98 25.15
C LEU A 367 4.97 -18.52 24.16
N ARG A 368 3.70 -18.63 24.59
CA ARG A 368 2.59 -19.02 23.73
C ARG A 368 2.35 -18.01 22.61
N GLN A 369 2.38 -16.71 22.91
CA GLN A 369 2.14 -15.65 21.95
C GLN A 369 3.19 -15.66 20.82
N ILE A 370 4.48 -15.69 21.17
CA ILE A 370 5.60 -15.74 20.20
C ILE A 370 5.52 -16.99 19.31
N ASN A 371 5.11 -18.12 19.89
CA ASN A 371 4.99 -19.39 19.19
C ASN A 371 3.63 -19.65 18.55
N ARG A 372 2.71 -18.67 18.59
CA ARG A 372 1.34 -18.77 18.07
C ARG A 372 0.55 -19.95 18.61
N LEU A 373 0.77 -20.28 19.87
CA LEU A 373 0.08 -21.37 20.56
C LEU A 373 -1.19 -20.83 21.21
N SER A 374 -2.35 -21.27 20.73
CA SER A 374 -3.64 -21.04 21.40
C SER A 374 -3.71 -21.75 22.75
N ALA A 375 -4.68 -21.39 23.60
CA ALA A 375 -4.93 -22.08 24.86
C ALA A 375 -5.13 -23.60 24.69
N ASN A 376 -5.77 -24.00 23.58
CA ASN A 376 -6.09 -25.39 23.25
C ASN A 376 -5.00 -26.09 22.42
N SER A 377 -3.87 -25.43 22.15
CA SER A 377 -2.79 -26.05 21.37
C SER A 377 -2.23 -27.26 22.13
N ARG A 378 -2.17 -28.39 21.43
CA ARG A 378 -1.59 -29.63 21.97
C ARG A 378 -0.09 -29.45 22.10
N ILE A 379 0.41 -29.58 23.33
CA ILE A 379 1.84 -29.48 23.62
C ILE A 379 2.39 -30.89 23.73
N THR A 380 3.35 -31.23 22.88
CA THR A 380 3.98 -32.55 22.84
C THR A 380 5.49 -32.43 22.89
N PRO A 381 6.20 -33.39 23.52
CA PRO A 381 7.65 -33.51 23.35
C PRO A 381 8.03 -33.50 21.87
N GLY A 382 9.15 -32.86 21.53
CA GLY A 382 9.60 -32.64 20.15
C GLY A 382 9.06 -31.36 19.49
N MET A 383 8.15 -30.63 20.14
CA MET A 383 7.68 -29.34 19.64
C MET A 383 8.81 -28.30 19.64
N THR A 384 9.06 -27.69 18.47
CA THR A 384 10.04 -26.61 18.33
C THR A 384 9.44 -25.25 18.70
N LEU A 385 10.01 -24.63 19.73
CA LEU A 385 9.63 -23.32 20.27
C LEU A 385 10.71 -22.28 19.97
N LEU A 386 10.32 -21.06 19.63
CA LEU A 386 11.16 -19.88 19.64
C LEU A 386 11.34 -19.41 21.09
N VAL A 387 12.59 -19.24 21.48
CA VAL A 387 13.00 -18.72 22.80
C VAL A 387 14.13 -17.70 22.63
N PRO A 388 14.19 -16.67 23.49
CA PRO A 388 15.29 -15.71 23.47
C PRO A 388 16.57 -16.36 24.01
N ASP A 389 17.72 -15.92 23.50
CA ASP A 389 19.04 -16.28 24.02
C ASP A 389 19.86 -15.02 24.22
N GLY A 390 19.87 -14.50 25.46
CA GLY A 390 20.60 -13.28 25.79
C GLY A 390 20.03 -11.97 25.21
N ILE A 391 18.78 -11.99 24.74
CA ILE A 391 18.10 -10.81 24.15
C ILE A 391 16.82 -10.47 24.89
N ASP A 392 16.41 -9.20 24.83
CA ASP A 392 15.12 -8.75 25.32
C ASP A 392 13.98 -9.28 24.42
N PRO A 393 12.99 -10.03 24.96
CA PRO A 393 11.89 -10.53 24.17
C PRO A 393 10.82 -9.49 23.79
N SER A 394 10.94 -8.24 24.25
CA SER A 394 9.95 -7.17 24.04
C SER A 394 9.61 -6.96 22.55
N GLY A 395 10.63 -6.90 21.68
CA GLY A 395 10.47 -6.74 20.23
C GLY A 395 9.62 -7.85 19.60
N ALA A 396 9.96 -9.12 19.82
CA ALA A 396 9.16 -10.22 19.28
C ALA A 396 7.73 -10.27 19.85
N ILE A 397 7.51 -9.81 21.08
CA ILE A 397 6.16 -9.71 21.65
C ILE A 397 5.35 -8.63 20.93
N GLU A 398 5.96 -7.48 20.67
CA GLU A 398 5.36 -6.39 19.87
C GLU A 398 5.02 -6.86 18.46
N ALA A 399 5.98 -7.47 17.77
CA ALA A 399 5.78 -8.09 16.46
C ALA A 399 4.64 -9.13 16.47
N ALA A 400 4.55 -9.96 17.51
CA ALA A 400 3.48 -10.93 17.63
C ALA A 400 2.09 -10.27 17.80
N ARG A 401 2.00 -9.12 18.46
CA ARG A 401 0.76 -8.34 18.56
C ARG A 401 0.39 -7.74 17.20
N ALA A 402 1.33 -7.10 16.52
CA ALA A 402 1.10 -6.48 15.20
C ALA A 402 0.72 -7.52 14.13
N LEU A 403 1.36 -8.69 14.13
CA LEU A 403 0.99 -9.81 13.24
C LEU A 403 -0.41 -10.39 13.53
N SER A 404 -0.93 -10.19 14.75
CA SER A 404 -2.25 -10.67 15.17
C SER A 404 -3.35 -9.64 14.89
N SER A 405 -3.06 -8.34 14.99
CA SER A 405 -4.01 -7.26 14.68
C SER A 405 -4.30 -7.19 13.17
N GLY A 406 -3.29 -7.36 12.33
CA GLY A 406 -3.46 -7.28 10.86
C GLY A 406 -4.33 -8.38 10.23
N ARG A 407 -4.68 -9.44 10.96
CA ARG A 407 -5.48 -10.58 10.46
C ARG A 407 -6.98 -10.46 10.76
N ARG A 408 -7.41 -9.43 11.48
CA ARG A 408 -8.81 -9.25 11.92
C ARG A 408 -9.67 -8.50 10.92
#